data_AF-A0A6P7GDK5-F1
#
_entry.id   AF-A0A6P7GDK5-F1
#
_cell.length_a   1.000
_cell.length_b   1.000
_cell.length_c   1.000
_cell.angle_alpha   90.00
_cell.angle_beta   90.00
_cell.angle_gamma   90.00
#
_symmetry.space_group_name_H-M   'P 1'
#
loop_
_entity.id
_entity.type
_entity.pdbx_description
1 polymer ?
#
loop_
_entity_poly.entity_id
_entity_poly.type
_entity_poly.pdbx_seq_one_letter_code
_entity_poly.pdbx_strand_id
1 'polypeptide(L)'
;MALRYEYRNSGITIQHLAPLYVNTKMNAYSNKLQKNSFLIPDAEQYARYAIMTLGKLDETSGYWTHGIQGRLLSSAKRRIILDATRP
;
A
#
# COMPACT_ATOMS: atom_id res chain seq x y z
N MET A 1 12.46 -6.15 -0.36
CA MET A 1 12.49 -7.48 -1.01
C MET A 1 13.77 -8.26 -0.73
N ALA A 2 14.95 -7.65 -0.73
CA ALA A 2 16.22 -8.32 -0.40
C ALA A 2 16.17 -9.08 0.94
N LEU A 3 15.67 -8.44 2.01
CA LEU A 3 15.57 -9.07 3.33
C LEU A 3 14.73 -10.36 3.32
N ARG A 4 13.61 -10.39 2.60
CA ARG A 4 12.80 -11.62 2.45
C ARG A 4 13.59 -12.73 1.77
N TYR A 5 14.36 -12.39 0.74
CA TYR A 5 15.18 -13.34 0.01
C TYR A 5 16.31 -13.93 0.88
N GLU A 6 16.95 -13.09 1.69
CA GLU A 6 18.02 -13.47 2.62
C GLU A 6 17.52 -14.44 3.70
N TYR A 7 16.34 -14.18 4.26
CA TYR A 7 15.78 -14.96 5.38
C TYR A 7 14.77 -16.05 4.96
N ARG A 8 14.70 -16.39 3.67
CA ARG A 8 13.71 -17.37 3.15
C ARG A 8 13.79 -18.76 3.80
N ASN A 9 14.98 -19.14 4.30
CA ASN A 9 15.23 -20.43 4.94
C ASN A 9 15.24 -20.35 6.48
N SER A 10 14.92 -19.19 7.06
CA SER A 10 15.04 -18.94 8.50
C SER A 10 13.74 -19.21 9.27
N GLY A 11 12.68 -19.66 8.60
CA GLY A 11 11.37 -19.89 9.25
C GLY A 11 10.62 -18.62 9.64
N ILE A 12 11.06 -17.44 9.16
CA ILE A 12 10.44 -16.14 9.45
C ILE A 12 9.69 -15.66 8.20
N THR A 13 8.46 -15.18 8.39
CA THR A 13 7.69 -14.53 7.33
C THR A 13 8.01 -13.04 7.27
N ILE A 14 8.44 -12.55 6.10
CA ILE A 14 8.72 -11.13 5.87
C ILE A 14 7.79 -10.63 4.76
N GLN A 15 6.84 -9.77 5.10
CA GLN A 15 5.89 -9.17 4.16
C GLN A 15 6.20 -7.68 3.94
N HIS A 16 6.12 -7.22 2.69
CA HIS A 16 6.22 -5.79 2.37
C HIS A 16 4.83 -5.16 2.27
N LEU A 17 4.64 -4.05 2.97
CA LEU A 17 3.43 -3.24 2.89
C LEU A 17 3.73 -1.89 2.22
N ALA A 18 3.01 -1.59 1.14
CA ALA A 18 3.06 -0.30 0.44
C ALA A 18 1.68 0.39 0.49
N PRO A 19 1.27 0.91 1.65
CA PRO A 19 0.00 1.63 1.78
C PRO A 19 0.02 2.96 1.05
N LEU A 20 -1.17 3.45 0.73
CA LEU A 20 -1.37 4.87 0.41
C LEU A 20 -1.64 5.62 1.72
N TYR A 21 -2.63 6.50 1.74
CA TYR A 21 -2.92 7.30 2.93
C TYR A 21 -3.77 6.55 3.94
N VAL A 22 -3.29 6.54 5.18
CA VAL A 22 -4.02 6.06 6.38
C VAL A 22 -4.20 7.25 7.32
N ASN A 23 -5.38 7.38 7.92
CA ASN A 23 -5.63 8.41 8.92
C ASN A 23 -4.87 8.07 10.21
N THR A 24 -3.76 8.77 10.40
CA THR A 24 -2.87 8.67 11.57
C THR A 24 -2.35 10.05 11.94
N LYS A 25 -1.76 10.20 13.13
CA LYS A 25 -1.09 11.45 13.53
C LYS A 25 0.05 11.89 12.60
N MET A 26 0.68 10.95 11.88
CA MET A 26 1.71 11.27 10.87
C MET A 26 1.15 12.11 9.71
N ASN A 27 -0.13 11.95 9.39
CA ASN A 27 -0.82 12.68 8.32
C ASN A 27 -1.64 13.88 8.85
N ALA A 28 -1.35 14.37 10.07
CA ALA A 28 -2.09 15.47 10.69
C ALA A 28 -1.90 16.84 9.99
N TYR A 29 -0.92 16.95 9.09
CA TYR A 29 -0.70 18.16 8.28
C TYR A 29 -1.83 18.42 7.26
N SER A 30 -2.73 17.47 7.02
CA SER A 30 -3.82 17.60 6.05
C SER A 30 -5.16 17.20 6.64
N ASN A 31 -6.05 18.18 6.76
CA ASN A 31 -7.45 17.96 7.16
C ASN A 31 -8.19 16.97 6.25
N LYS A 32 -7.73 16.77 5.00
CA LYS A 32 -8.31 15.76 4.10
C LYS A 32 -7.87 14.35 4.48
N LEU A 33 -6.62 14.17 4.91
CA LEU A 33 -6.06 12.88 5.33
C LEU A 33 -6.46 12.49 6.75
N GLN A 34 -6.95 13.45 7.54
CA GLN A 34 -7.51 13.23 8.87
C GLN A 34 -9.01 12.85 8.86
N LYS A 35 -9.61 12.68 7.68
CA LYS A 35 -11.01 12.24 7.55
C LYS A 35 -11.05 10.79 7.12
N ASN A 36 -11.62 9.95 7.98
CA ASN A 36 -11.88 8.55 7.66
C ASN A 36 -12.79 8.46 6.43
N SER A 37 -12.41 7.63 5.49
CA SER A 37 -13.21 7.31 4.31
C SER A 37 -12.84 5.94 3.79
N PHE A 38 -13.59 5.46 2.81
CA PHE A 38 -13.31 4.20 2.15
C PHE A 38 -11.91 4.12 1.50
N LEU A 39 -11.37 5.27 1.11
CA LEU A 39 -10.05 5.39 0.49
C LEU A 39 -8.94 5.72 1.51
N ILE A 40 -9.32 6.09 2.73
CA ILE A 40 -8.43 6.53 3.80
C ILE A 40 -8.94 5.89 5.09
N PRO A 41 -8.57 4.62 5.36
CA PRO A 41 -8.95 3.95 6.59
C PRO A 41 -8.26 4.61 7.80
N ASP A 42 -8.81 4.43 8.99
CA ASP A 42 -8.07 4.72 10.22
C ASP A 42 -6.99 3.66 10.50
N ALA A 43 -6.12 3.96 11.46
CA ALA A 43 -5.02 3.09 11.85
C ALA A 43 -5.47 1.67 12.27
N GLU A 44 -6.57 1.58 13.01
CA GLU A 44 -7.08 0.32 13.56
C GLU A 44 -7.64 -0.57 12.45
N GLN A 45 -8.45 0.02 11.56
CA GLN A 45 -8.98 -0.65 10.40
C GLN A 45 -7.86 -1.09 9.46
N TYR A 46 -6.91 -0.21 9.15
CA TYR A 46 -5.77 -0.57 8.32
C TYR A 46 -4.99 -1.75 8.91
N ALA A 47 -4.67 -1.71 10.22
CA ALA A 47 -3.92 -2.78 10.88
C ALA A 47 -4.66 -4.13 10.83
N ARG A 48 -5.98 -4.15 11.06
CA ARG A 48 -6.79 -5.37 10.93
C ARG A 48 -6.67 -6.02 9.56
N TYR A 49 -6.86 -5.24 8.49
CA TYR A 49 -6.76 -5.77 7.12
C TYR A 49 -5.33 -6.15 6.76
N ALA A 50 -4.34 -5.38 7.18
CA ALA A 50 -2.94 -5.67 6.91
C ALA A 50 -2.52 -7.02 7.51
N ILE A 51 -2.89 -7.28 8.77
CA ILE A 51 -2.60 -8.56 9.44
C ILE A 51 -3.31 -9.72 8.74
N MET A 52 -4.53 -9.54 8.23
CA MET A 52 -5.23 -10.59 7.48
C MET A 52 -4.50 -11.03 6.20
N THR A 53 -3.58 -10.22 5.68
CA THR A 53 -2.75 -10.55 4.52
C THR A 53 -1.44 -11.25 4.89
N LEU A 54 -1.02 -11.21 6.15
CA LEU A 54 0.26 -11.74 6.61
C LEU A 54 0.34 -13.26 6.31
N GLY A 55 1.46 -13.68 5.72
CA GLY A 55 1.68 -15.08 5.31
C GLY A 55 0.90 -15.53 4.07
N LYS A 56 0.01 -14.69 3.51
CA LYS A 56 -0.73 -14.98 2.27
C LYS A 56 -0.13 -14.31 1.05
N LEU A 57 0.45 -13.13 1.24
CA LEU A 57 1.02 -12.31 0.19
C LEU A 57 2.44 -11.89 0.57
N ASP A 58 3.33 -11.89 -0.41
CA ASP A 58 4.70 -11.40 -0.26
C ASP A 58 4.75 -9.86 -0.20
N GLU A 59 3.87 -9.22 -0.96
CA GLU A 59 3.73 -7.78 -1.10
C GLU A 59 2.26 -7.41 -1.23
N THR A 60 1.86 -6.34 -0.54
CA THR A 60 0.49 -5.84 -0.58
C THR A 60 0.42 -4.39 -0.13
N SER A 61 -0.69 -3.73 -0.42
CA SER A 61 -0.97 -2.39 0.13
C SER A 61 -1.54 -2.43 1.55
N GLY A 62 -1.82 -3.63 2.09
CA GLY A 62 -2.36 -3.83 3.44
C GLY A 62 -3.85 -3.51 3.58
N TYR A 63 -4.45 -2.80 2.62
CA TYR A 63 -5.87 -2.50 2.58
C TYR A 63 -6.39 -2.59 1.15
N TRP A 64 -7.51 -3.29 0.97
CA TRP A 64 -7.93 -3.72 -0.36
C TRP A 64 -8.23 -2.56 -1.32
N THR A 65 -8.78 -1.43 -0.84
CA THR A 65 -9.06 -0.26 -1.70
C THR A 65 -7.79 0.44 -2.15
N HIS A 66 -6.72 0.42 -1.34
CA HIS A 66 -5.41 0.92 -1.75
C HIS A 66 -4.81 0.10 -2.90
N GLY A 67 -5.10 -1.21 -2.97
CA GLY A 67 -4.71 -2.05 -4.11
C GLY A 67 -5.34 -1.56 -5.42
N ILE A 68 -6.62 -1.20 -5.38
CA ILE A 68 -7.34 -0.64 -6.54
C ILE A 68 -6.76 0.73 -6.92
N GLN A 69 -6.59 1.63 -5.95
CA GLN A 69 -5.98 2.95 -6.16
C GLN A 69 -4.58 2.85 -6.77
N GLY A 70 -3.73 1.97 -6.24
CA GLY A 70 -2.37 1.75 -6.74
C GLY A 70 -2.36 1.28 -8.20
N ARG A 71 -3.29 0.39 -8.57
CA ARG A 71 -3.43 -0.07 -9.96
C ARG A 71 -3.87 1.04 -10.91
N LEU A 72 -4.81 1.89 -10.49
CA LEU A 72 -5.24 3.06 -11.25
C LEU A 72 -4.08 4.05 -11.45
N LEU A 73 -3.36 4.39 -10.37
CA LEU A 73 -2.20 5.28 -10.42
C LEU A 73 -1.09 4.74 -11.33
N SER A 74 -0.78 3.44 -11.23
CA SER A 74 0.20 2.78 -12.10
C SER A 74 -0.20 2.85 -13.58
N SER A 75 -1.49 2.67 -13.88
CA SER A 75 -2.01 2.72 -15.25
C SER A 75 -1.95 4.14 -15.81
N ALA A 76 -2.34 5.14 -15.02
CA ALA A 76 -2.20 6.55 -15.39
C ALA A 76 -0.73 6.94 -15.62
N LYS A 77 0.17 6.54 -14.71
CA LYS A 77 1.62 6.78 -14.85
C LYS A 77 2.17 6.18 -16.15
N ARG A 78 1.81 4.94 -16.47
CA ARG A 78 2.20 4.30 -17.74
C ARG A 78 1.70 5.11 -18.94
N ARG A 79 0.44 5.55 -18.92
CA ARG A 79 -0.13 6.36 -20.01
C ARG A 79 0.63 7.67 -20.21
N ILE A 80 0.90 8.40 -19.12
CA ILE A 80 1.64 9.67 -19.19
C ILE A 80 3.05 9.46 -19.74
N ILE A 81 3.76 8.42 -19.28
CA ILE A 81 5.10 8.10 -19.80
C ILE A 81 5.03 7.80 -21.31
N LEU A 82 4.07 6.98 -21.74
CA LEU A 82 3.89 6.66 -23.15
C LEU A 82 3.52 7.87 -24.01
N ASP A 83 2.80 8.85 -23.47
CA ASP A 83 2.47 10.11 -24.15
C ASP A 83 3.70 11.03 -24.22
N ALA A 84 4.53 11.08 -23.17
CA ALA A 84 5.73 11.90 -23.08
C ALA A 84 6.90 11.40 -23.95
N THR A 85 6.90 10.12 -24.34
CA THR A 85 7.93 9.51 -25.19
C THR A 85 7.50 9.34 -26.65
N ARG A 86 6.37 9.92 -27.06
CA ARG A 86 5.97 9.89 -28.48
C ARG A 86 6.84 10.86 -29.29
N PRO A 87 7.34 10.45 -30.47
CA PRO A 87 8.13 11.32 -31.35
C PRO A 87 7.32 12.49 -31.92
#